data_AF-A0A2S6CKB8-F1
#
_entry.id   AF-A0A2S6CKB8-F1
#
_cell.length_a   1.000
_cell.length_b   1.000
_cell.length_c   1.000
_cell.angle_alpha   90.00
_cell.angle_beta   90.00
_cell.angle_gamma   90.00
#
_symmetry.space_group_name_H-M   'P 1'
#
loop_
_entity.id
_entity.type
_entity.pdbx_description
1 polymer ?
#
loop_
_entity_poly.entity_id
_entity_poly.type
_entity_poly.pdbx_seq_one_letter_code
_entity_poly.pdbx_strand_id
1 'polypeptide(L)'
;MTKTAPLSTKIDLRYNTRKIYLETLANKSDPDYIYRKSNDEEVAKAWERLSSPAVFPISRSDVIRSGKDPRYAVQAPEHFGWPPDSFIGSLQSIHNLHCLDTLRQNLVTNYHYYWGFRFGFSPNIVWEYHLYHCLDMLRQQLMCNADLSVFTYNWRASQSGIFADFTTSEKCVNFDDLLEFNDEWKERMKHKFTRWSSVPRPDPNPFELPPPPDAPLITEKTKWAWINDSSGGWVPVEPIRGFEDREYCLGNIDGSAIEGTGPDSS
;
A
#
# COMPACT_ATOMS: atom_id res chain seq x y z
N MET A 1 28.35 12.40 10.10
CA MET A 1 28.49 12.39 8.64
C MET A 1 27.12 12.17 8.04
N THR A 2 26.67 12.99 7.10
CA THR A 2 25.41 12.76 6.37
C THR A 2 25.60 11.56 5.46
N LYS A 3 24.80 10.51 5.65
CA LYS A 3 24.90 9.29 4.84
C LYS A 3 24.29 9.56 3.47
N THR A 4 25.12 9.66 2.44
CA THR A 4 24.67 9.78 1.05
C THR A 4 24.44 8.39 0.45
N ALA A 5 23.19 8.13 0.08
CA ALA A 5 22.81 6.94 -0.69
C ALA A 5 23.72 6.81 -1.93
N PRO A 6 24.38 5.66 -2.18
CA PRO A 6 25.47 5.60 -3.18
C PRO A 6 25.08 6.00 -4.61
N LEU A 7 23.79 5.92 -4.95
CA LEU A 7 23.25 6.31 -6.25
C LEU A 7 23.01 7.82 -6.41
N SER A 8 22.81 8.58 -5.34
CA SER A 8 22.48 10.02 -5.43
C SER A 8 23.61 10.86 -6.06
N THR A 9 24.80 10.27 -6.24
CA THR A 9 25.97 10.87 -6.91
C THR A 9 26.31 10.20 -8.24
N LYS A 10 25.52 9.22 -8.70
CA LYS A 10 25.78 8.40 -9.92
C LYS A 10 24.74 8.58 -11.02
N ILE A 11 23.55 9.05 -10.70
CA ILE A 11 22.45 9.27 -11.64
C ILE A 11 21.91 10.69 -11.52
N ASP A 12 21.63 11.32 -12.66
CA ASP A 12 20.95 12.62 -12.75
C ASP A 12 19.46 12.44 -12.44
N LEU A 13 19.10 12.54 -11.16
CA LEU A 13 17.73 12.37 -10.69
C LEU A 13 16.91 13.63 -10.94
N ARG A 14 15.90 13.50 -11.81
CA ARG A 14 14.92 14.55 -12.09
C ARG A 14 13.71 14.40 -11.17
N TYR A 15 13.44 15.45 -10.40
CA TYR A 15 12.29 15.52 -9.50
C TYR A 15 11.15 16.26 -10.20
N ASN A 16 9.95 15.69 -10.16
CA ASN A 16 8.74 16.30 -10.72
C ASN A 16 7.66 16.36 -9.65
N THR A 17 7.01 17.51 -9.49
CA THR A 17 5.79 17.61 -8.68
C THR A 17 4.64 16.95 -9.42
N ARG A 18 4.07 15.89 -8.85
CA ARG A 18 2.86 15.23 -9.36
C ARG A 18 1.72 15.31 -8.35
N LYS A 19 0.49 15.41 -8.83
CA LYS A 19 -0.69 15.10 -8.01
C LYS A 19 -0.77 13.58 -7.87
N ILE A 20 -1.06 13.14 -6.64
CA ILE A 20 -1.30 11.73 -6.32
C ILE A 20 -2.82 11.58 -6.27
N TYR A 21 -3.38 10.79 -7.18
CA TYR A 21 -4.83 10.57 -7.29
C TYR A 21 -5.19 9.31 -6.50
N LEU A 22 -5.97 9.48 -5.42
CA LEU A 22 -6.22 8.44 -4.41
C LEU A 22 -7.71 8.15 -4.21
N GLU A 23 -8.55 8.52 -5.17
CA GLU A 23 -9.98 8.23 -5.13
C GLU A 23 -10.21 6.71 -5.00
N THR A 24 -11.08 6.31 -4.08
CA THR A 24 -11.40 4.90 -3.81
C THR A 24 -11.92 4.15 -5.04
N LEU A 25 -12.61 4.86 -5.93
CA LEU A 25 -13.11 4.33 -7.19
C LEU A 25 -12.16 4.73 -8.32
N ALA A 26 -11.61 3.72 -9.01
CA ALA A 26 -10.65 3.93 -10.07
C ALA A 26 -11.34 4.46 -11.35
N ASN A 27 -10.91 5.62 -11.83
CA ASN A 27 -11.39 6.26 -13.06
C ASN A 27 -10.39 5.99 -14.21
N LYS A 28 -10.88 5.65 -15.41
CA LYS A 28 -10.03 5.37 -16.59
C LYS A 28 -9.17 6.54 -17.06
N SER A 29 -9.55 7.76 -16.69
CA SER A 29 -8.81 9.01 -16.96
C SER A 29 -7.59 9.18 -16.05
N ASP A 30 -7.45 8.36 -15.01
CA ASP A 30 -6.32 8.37 -14.10
C ASP A 30 -5.11 7.66 -14.73
N PRO A 31 -3.93 8.29 -14.81
CA PRO A 31 -2.74 7.67 -15.41
C PRO A 31 -2.26 6.40 -14.68
N ASP A 32 -2.63 6.25 -13.40
CA ASP A 32 -2.27 5.11 -12.57
C ASP A 32 -3.42 4.05 -12.49
N TYR A 33 -4.50 4.19 -13.29
CA TYR A 33 -5.66 3.27 -13.34
C TYR A 33 -5.30 1.78 -13.49
N ILE A 34 -4.27 1.46 -14.30
CA ILE A 34 -3.80 0.09 -14.55
C ILE A 34 -3.45 -0.66 -13.26
N TYR A 35 -2.95 0.03 -12.22
CA TYR A 35 -2.54 -0.59 -10.95
C TYR A 35 -3.71 -0.84 -9.98
N ARG A 36 -4.92 -0.35 -10.29
CA ARG A 36 -6.16 -0.54 -9.53
C ARG A 36 -7.20 -1.42 -10.23
N LYS A 37 -6.86 -2.00 -11.39
CA LYS A 37 -7.63 -3.07 -12.03
C LYS A 37 -7.49 -4.40 -11.25
N SER A 38 -8.48 -5.27 -11.38
CA SER A 38 -8.35 -6.68 -11.01
C SER A 38 -7.24 -7.36 -11.82
N ASN A 39 -6.68 -8.45 -11.27
CA ASN A 39 -5.49 -9.11 -11.82
C ASN A 39 -5.75 -9.69 -13.23
N ASP A 40 -5.07 -9.15 -14.24
CA ASP A 40 -4.94 -9.71 -15.59
C ASP A 40 -3.47 -9.65 -16.09
N GLU A 41 -3.23 -10.10 -17.32
CA GLU A 41 -1.88 -10.14 -17.91
C GLU A 41 -1.27 -8.74 -18.11
N GLU A 42 -2.08 -7.71 -18.38
CA GLU A 42 -1.59 -6.33 -18.53
C GLU A 42 -1.20 -5.76 -17.16
N VAL A 43 -2.02 -6.00 -16.14
CA VAL A 43 -1.76 -5.61 -14.75
C VAL A 43 -0.49 -6.29 -14.24
N ALA A 44 -0.32 -7.59 -14.50
CA ALA A 44 0.88 -8.33 -14.12
C ALA A 44 2.15 -7.73 -14.75
N LYS A 45 2.14 -7.43 -16.06
CA LYS A 45 3.26 -6.78 -16.76
C LYS A 45 3.54 -5.36 -16.27
N ALA A 46 2.50 -4.60 -15.96
CA ALA A 46 2.65 -3.26 -15.39
C ALA A 46 3.34 -3.29 -14.02
N TRP A 47 2.95 -4.23 -13.15
CA TRP A 47 3.61 -4.46 -11.87
C TRP A 47 5.04 -4.98 -12.03
N GLU A 48 5.28 -5.98 -12.87
CA GLU A 48 6.63 -6.52 -13.17
C GLU A 48 7.60 -5.42 -13.60
N ARG A 49 7.14 -4.49 -14.44
CA ARG A 49 7.95 -3.34 -14.92
C ARG A 49 8.44 -2.43 -13.78
N LEU A 50 7.71 -2.36 -12.68
CA LEU A 50 8.06 -1.57 -11.49
C LEU A 50 8.80 -2.38 -10.42
N SER A 51 8.59 -3.70 -10.38
CA SER A 51 8.98 -4.56 -9.27
C SER A 51 10.18 -5.46 -9.56
N SER A 52 10.55 -5.69 -10.82
CA SER A 52 11.66 -6.58 -11.19
C SER A 52 13.04 -5.95 -10.88
N PRO A 53 13.82 -6.47 -9.90
CA PRO A 53 15.06 -5.85 -9.46
C PRO A 53 16.23 -6.18 -10.39
N ALA A 54 16.93 -5.15 -10.85
CA ALA A 54 18.22 -5.30 -11.53
C ALA A 54 19.38 -5.41 -10.52
N VAL A 55 20.43 -6.13 -10.92
CA VAL A 55 21.76 -6.09 -10.29
C VAL A 55 22.71 -5.22 -11.11
N PHE A 56 23.61 -4.50 -10.44
CA PHE A 56 24.59 -3.61 -11.09
C PHE A 56 25.91 -3.56 -10.29
N PRO A 57 27.04 -3.20 -10.95
CA PRO A 57 28.32 -3.08 -10.26
C PRO A 57 28.35 -1.89 -9.32
N ILE A 58 28.82 -2.13 -8.09
CA ILE A 58 29.15 -1.08 -7.13
C ILE A 58 30.60 -1.22 -6.66
N SER A 59 31.24 -0.10 -6.37
CA SER A 59 32.61 -0.06 -5.86
C SER A 59 32.65 -0.43 -4.38
N ARG A 60 33.83 -0.81 -3.89
CA ARG A 60 34.14 -0.93 -2.46
C ARG A 60 33.69 0.29 -1.65
N SER A 61 33.79 1.51 -2.22
CA SER A 61 33.36 2.75 -1.55
C SER A 61 31.83 2.84 -1.39
N ASP A 62 31.06 2.30 -2.33
CA ASP A 62 29.61 2.30 -2.28
C ASP A 62 29.12 1.31 -1.22
N VAL A 63 29.74 0.12 -1.13
CA VAL A 63 29.47 -0.88 -0.08
C VAL A 63 29.66 -0.26 1.32
N ILE A 64 30.77 0.45 1.53
CA ILE A 64 31.04 1.17 2.78
C ILE A 64 29.99 2.28 3.02
N ARG A 65 29.64 3.07 1.99
CA ARG A 65 28.59 4.12 2.11
C ARG A 65 27.20 3.55 2.42
N SER A 66 26.87 2.35 1.96
CA SER A 66 25.65 1.63 2.38
C SER A 66 25.67 1.19 3.85
N GLY A 67 26.81 1.25 4.53
CA GLY A 67 26.99 0.79 5.91
C GLY A 67 27.35 -0.70 6.02
N LYS A 68 27.94 -1.27 4.96
CA LYS A 68 28.30 -2.69 4.85
C LYS A 68 29.82 -2.88 4.94
N ASP A 69 30.23 -4.06 5.37
CA ASP A 69 31.64 -4.48 5.35
C ASP A 69 31.97 -5.19 4.02
N PRO A 70 32.88 -4.64 3.19
CA PRO A 70 33.28 -5.25 1.91
C PRO A 70 33.93 -6.64 2.01
N ARG A 71 34.29 -7.12 3.21
CA ARG A 71 34.78 -8.50 3.40
C ARG A 71 33.69 -9.56 3.27
N TYR A 72 32.43 -9.19 3.51
CA TYR A 72 31.28 -10.10 3.44
C TYR A 72 30.39 -9.85 2.21
N ALA A 73 30.59 -8.73 1.50
CA ALA A 73 29.87 -8.43 0.28
C ALA A 73 30.35 -9.30 -0.90
N VAL A 74 29.41 -9.81 -1.70
CA VAL A 74 29.72 -10.61 -2.89
C VAL A 74 30.38 -9.74 -3.96
N GLN A 75 31.62 -10.08 -4.31
CA GLN A 75 32.31 -9.53 -5.48
C GLN A 75 31.67 -10.04 -6.77
N ALA A 76 31.63 -9.20 -7.80
CA ALA A 76 31.12 -9.56 -9.11
C ALA A 76 32.09 -10.54 -9.81
N PRO A 77 31.62 -11.65 -10.40
CA PRO A 77 32.46 -12.55 -11.19
C PRO A 77 33.05 -11.86 -12.42
N GLU A 78 34.29 -12.21 -12.80
CA GLU A 78 34.98 -11.62 -13.96
C GLU A 78 34.16 -11.75 -15.26
N HIS A 79 33.43 -12.85 -15.44
CA HIS A 79 32.62 -13.10 -16.63
C HIS A 79 31.41 -12.18 -16.78
N PHE A 80 31.09 -11.33 -15.80
CA PHE A 80 30.10 -10.25 -15.95
C PHE A 80 30.63 -9.07 -16.77
N GLY A 81 31.95 -8.99 -17.02
CA GLY A 81 32.56 -7.88 -17.77
C GLY A 81 32.50 -6.52 -17.06
N TRP A 82 32.24 -6.52 -15.74
CA TRP A 82 32.19 -5.32 -14.91
C TRP A 82 33.60 -4.87 -14.49
N PRO A 83 33.79 -3.62 -14.03
CA PRO A 83 35.10 -3.15 -13.59
C PRO A 83 35.70 -4.04 -12.47
N PRO A 84 37.04 -4.21 -12.43
CA PRO A 84 37.71 -4.92 -11.33
C PRO A 84 37.33 -4.35 -9.95
N ASP A 85 37.39 -5.20 -8.91
CA ASP A 85 36.97 -4.86 -7.54
C ASP A 85 35.50 -4.37 -7.39
N SER A 86 34.64 -4.67 -8.35
CA SER A 86 33.19 -4.46 -8.24
C SER A 86 32.51 -5.50 -7.35
N PHE A 87 31.44 -5.09 -6.69
CA PHE A 87 30.52 -5.90 -5.91
C PHE A 87 29.14 -5.89 -6.57
N ILE A 88 28.32 -6.89 -6.26
CA ILE A 88 26.93 -6.96 -6.71
C ILE A 88 26.06 -6.10 -5.78
N GLY A 89 25.31 -5.16 -6.34
CA GLY A 89 24.34 -4.33 -5.63
C GLY A 89 23.02 -4.18 -6.38
N SER A 90 21.96 -3.83 -5.63
CA SER A 90 20.60 -3.64 -6.14
C SER A 90 19.87 -2.49 -5.41
N LEU A 91 18.85 -1.93 -6.08
CA LEU A 91 18.06 -0.78 -5.62
C LEU A 91 17.04 -1.15 -4.53
N GLN A 92 17.05 -0.45 -3.39
CA GLN A 92 16.02 -0.64 -2.36
C GLN A 92 14.64 -0.18 -2.81
N SER A 93 14.50 0.93 -3.55
CA SER A 93 13.21 1.37 -4.12
C SER A 93 12.52 0.29 -4.95
N ILE A 94 13.26 -0.44 -5.79
CA ILE A 94 12.68 -1.53 -6.60
C ILE A 94 12.37 -2.75 -5.73
N HIS A 95 13.20 -3.06 -4.72
CA HIS A 95 12.90 -4.12 -3.76
C HIS A 95 11.63 -3.82 -2.93
N ASN A 96 11.40 -2.56 -2.54
CA ASN A 96 10.18 -2.16 -1.83
C ASN A 96 8.93 -2.36 -2.70
N LEU A 97 9.02 -2.09 -4.00
CA LEU A 97 7.96 -2.38 -4.97
C LEU A 97 7.79 -3.88 -5.24
N HIS A 98 8.87 -4.66 -5.22
CA HIS A 98 8.85 -6.14 -5.24
C HIS A 98 8.10 -6.73 -4.04
N CYS A 99 8.38 -6.25 -2.84
CA CYS A 99 7.64 -6.67 -1.64
C CYS A 99 6.16 -6.27 -1.73
N LEU A 100 5.85 -5.05 -2.17
CA LEU A 100 4.46 -4.60 -2.32
C LEU A 100 3.68 -5.44 -3.35
N ASP A 101 4.31 -5.78 -4.47
CA ASP A 101 3.70 -6.65 -5.48
C ASP A 101 3.52 -8.09 -4.97
N THR A 102 4.51 -8.61 -4.24
CA THR A 102 4.39 -9.92 -3.57
C THR A 102 3.22 -9.94 -2.58
N LEU A 103 3.01 -8.85 -1.83
CA LEU A 103 1.85 -8.68 -0.94
C LEU A 103 0.54 -8.61 -1.74
N ARG A 104 0.47 -7.88 -2.87
CA ARG A 104 -0.69 -7.88 -3.78
C ARG A 104 -1.08 -9.29 -4.19
N GLN A 105 -0.11 -10.07 -4.66
CA GLN A 105 -0.32 -11.44 -5.14
C GLN A 105 -0.80 -12.38 -4.01
N ASN A 106 -0.57 -12.03 -2.74
CA ASN A 106 -0.85 -12.86 -1.56
C ASN A 106 -1.90 -12.25 -0.61
N LEU A 107 -2.73 -11.29 -1.06
CA LEU A 107 -3.75 -10.63 -0.23
C LEU A 107 -4.72 -11.60 0.47
N VAL A 108 -4.94 -12.79 -0.10
CA VAL A 108 -5.85 -13.80 0.44
C VAL A 108 -5.27 -14.65 1.58
N THR A 109 -3.95 -14.66 1.80
CA THR A 109 -3.28 -15.63 2.70
C THR A 109 -3.76 -15.57 4.15
N ASN A 110 -4.10 -14.36 4.65
CA ASN A 110 -4.66 -14.17 5.99
C ASN A 110 -6.16 -13.82 5.97
N TYR A 111 -6.80 -13.82 4.79
CA TYR A 111 -8.12 -13.25 4.61
C TYR A 111 -9.19 -13.95 5.45
N HIS A 112 -9.24 -15.29 5.43
CA HIS A 112 -10.26 -16.04 6.18
C HIS A 112 -10.20 -15.82 7.69
N TYR A 113 -9.02 -15.61 8.26
CA TYR A 113 -8.86 -15.37 9.70
C TYR A 113 -9.45 -14.03 10.13
N TYR A 114 -9.12 -12.94 9.42
CA TYR A 114 -9.58 -11.59 9.78
C TYR A 114 -10.98 -11.24 9.25
N TRP A 115 -11.36 -11.80 8.10
CA TRP A 115 -12.52 -11.36 7.32
C TRP A 115 -13.50 -12.48 6.98
N GLY A 116 -13.13 -13.74 7.18
CA GLY A 116 -13.95 -14.89 6.79
C GLY A 116 -15.32 -14.91 7.48
N PHE A 117 -15.38 -14.48 8.74
CA PHE A 117 -16.66 -14.34 9.46
C PHE A 117 -17.53 -13.19 8.92
N ARG A 118 -16.93 -12.05 8.51
CA ARG A 118 -17.67 -10.86 8.04
C ARG A 118 -18.09 -10.96 6.58
N PHE A 119 -17.31 -11.65 5.74
CA PHE A 119 -17.42 -11.60 4.28
C PHE A 119 -17.35 -12.99 3.58
N GLY A 120 -17.19 -14.10 4.31
CA GLY A 120 -17.18 -15.46 3.75
C GLY A 120 -15.85 -15.85 3.10
N PHE A 121 -15.90 -16.64 2.01
CA PHE A 121 -14.69 -17.21 1.39
C PHE A 121 -13.95 -16.27 0.41
N SER A 122 -14.51 -15.10 0.08
CA SER A 122 -13.91 -14.15 -0.87
C SER A 122 -14.28 -12.71 -0.49
N PRO A 123 -13.38 -11.73 -0.66
CA PRO A 123 -13.71 -10.33 -0.44
C PRO A 123 -14.87 -9.91 -1.34
N ASN A 124 -15.72 -9.01 -0.85
CA ASN A 124 -16.73 -8.38 -1.70
C ASN A 124 -16.10 -7.29 -2.58
N ILE A 125 -16.78 -6.92 -3.66
CA ILE A 125 -16.28 -5.96 -4.66
C ILE A 125 -15.90 -4.58 -4.07
N VAL A 126 -16.59 -4.11 -3.03
CA VAL A 126 -16.25 -2.83 -2.36
C VAL A 126 -14.95 -2.98 -1.56
N TRP A 127 -14.78 -4.11 -0.87
CA TRP A 127 -13.54 -4.43 -0.16
C TRP A 127 -12.36 -4.67 -1.12
N GLU A 128 -12.61 -5.28 -2.28
CA GLU A 128 -11.63 -5.45 -3.35
C GLU A 128 -11.14 -4.09 -3.88
N TYR A 129 -12.04 -3.17 -4.23
CA TYR A 129 -11.66 -1.79 -4.57
C TYR A 129 -10.98 -1.05 -3.41
N HIS A 130 -11.34 -1.35 -2.16
CA HIS A 130 -10.68 -0.78 -0.99
C HIS A 130 -9.21 -1.23 -0.91
N LEU A 131 -8.95 -2.54 -1.05
CA LEU A 131 -7.61 -3.10 -1.08
C LEU A 131 -6.78 -2.58 -2.26
N TYR A 132 -7.37 -2.47 -3.45
CA TYR A 132 -6.67 -1.96 -4.63
C TYR A 132 -6.28 -0.49 -4.52
N HIS A 133 -7.12 0.40 -4.00
CA HIS A 133 -6.67 1.79 -3.78
C HIS A 133 -5.66 1.89 -2.65
N CYS A 134 -5.77 1.11 -1.57
CA CYS A 134 -4.78 1.10 -0.49
C CYS A 134 -3.40 0.63 -0.98
N LEU A 135 -3.39 -0.41 -1.81
CA LEU A 135 -2.18 -0.90 -2.47
C LEU A 135 -1.57 0.18 -3.39
N ASP A 136 -2.41 0.85 -4.19
CA ASP A 136 -1.96 1.89 -5.10
C ASP A 136 -1.47 3.15 -4.38
N MET A 137 -2.12 3.55 -3.27
CA MET A 137 -1.63 4.58 -2.35
C MET A 137 -0.20 4.29 -1.90
N LEU A 138 0.06 3.07 -1.44
CA LEU A 138 1.39 2.64 -0.99
C LEU A 138 2.39 2.63 -2.16
N ARG A 139 2.02 2.11 -3.33
CA ARG A 139 2.85 2.12 -4.54
C ARG A 139 3.24 3.56 -4.94
N GLN A 140 2.25 4.45 -5.00
CA GLN A 140 2.45 5.85 -5.35
C GLN A 140 3.33 6.60 -4.32
N GLN A 141 3.21 6.27 -3.02
CA GLN A 141 4.05 6.83 -1.96
C GLN A 141 5.49 6.29 -1.98
N LEU A 142 5.68 4.98 -2.22
CA LEU A 142 7.01 4.36 -2.40
C LEU A 142 7.74 4.93 -3.63
N MET A 143 7.01 5.22 -4.71
CA MET A 143 7.59 5.88 -5.90
C MET A 143 7.89 7.37 -5.67
N CYS A 144 7.06 8.07 -4.89
CA CYS A 144 7.28 9.49 -4.57
C CYS A 144 8.45 9.69 -3.59
N ASN A 145 8.65 8.75 -2.67
CA ASN A 145 9.71 8.75 -1.66
C ASN A 145 10.69 7.60 -1.92
N ALA A 146 11.10 7.45 -3.19
CA ALA A 146 11.90 6.31 -3.65
C ALA A 146 13.23 6.20 -2.89
N ASP A 147 13.43 5.06 -2.23
CA ASP A 147 14.68 4.75 -1.55
C ASP A 147 15.83 4.56 -2.56
N LEU A 148 16.83 5.43 -2.46
CA LEU A 148 18.02 5.45 -3.32
C LEU A 148 19.18 4.62 -2.74
N SER A 149 19.01 4.00 -1.57
CA SER A 149 20.02 3.12 -0.97
C SER A 149 20.24 1.86 -1.81
N VAL A 150 21.47 1.35 -1.72
CA VAL A 150 21.88 0.10 -2.36
C VAL A 150 22.02 -0.98 -1.30
N PHE A 151 21.30 -2.08 -1.46
CA PHE A 151 21.58 -3.30 -0.70
C PHE A 151 22.60 -4.16 -1.45
N THR A 152 23.33 -4.98 -0.68
CA THR A 152 24.39 -5.86 -1.17
C THR A 152 23.98 -7.32 -1.01
N TYR A 153 24.81 -8.24 -1.49
CA TYR A 153 24.63 -9.67 -1.29
C TYR A 153 25.77 -10.22 -0.42
N ASN A 154 25.53 -11.29 0.33
CA ASN A 154 26.52 -12.01 1.11
C ASN A 154 26.37 -13.54 0.99
N TRP A 155 27.38 -14.28 1.45
CA TRP A 155 27.31 -15.74 1.57
C TRP A 155 26.85 -16.12 2.98
N ARG A 156 25.97 -17.13 3.09
CA ARG A 156 25.47 -17.67 4.36
C ARG A 156 25.77 -19.16 4.43
N ALA A 157 26.28 -19.65 5.57
CA ALA A 157 26.81 -21.00 5.70
C ALA A 157 25.81 -22.15 5.41
N SER A 158 24.50 -21.87 5.44
CA SER A 158 23.42 -22.82 5.15
C SER A 158 22.70 -22.58 3.82
N GLN A 159 23.21 -21.69 2.96
CA GLN A 159 22.60 -21.31 1.68
C GLN A 159 23.51 -21.66 0.51
N SER A 160 22.94 -22.22 -0.55
CA SER A 160 23.67 -22.59 -1.77
C SER A 160 23.89 -21.42 -2.74
N GLY A 161 23.08 -20.35 -2.63
CA GLY A 161 23.17 -19.14 -3.43
C GLY A 161 23.62 -17.91 -2.64
N ILE A 162 23.85 -16.82 -3.37
CA ILE A 162 24.04 -15.50 -2.76
C ILE A 162 22.76 -15.09 -2.02
N PHE A 163 22.89 -14.50 -0.84
CA PHE A 163 21.77 -14.05 -0.02
C PHE A 163 21.74 -12.51 0.02
N ALA A 164 20.57 -11.92 -0.21
CA ALA A 164 20.41 -10.47 -0.19
C ALA A 164 20.50 -9.92 1.25
N ASP A 165 21.22 -8.82 1.42
CA ASP A 165 21.48 -8.20 2.71
C ASP A 165 20.82 -6.82 2.80
N PHE A 166 19.51 -6.83 2.99
CA PHE A 166 18.63 -5.64 3.00
C PHE A 166 18.91 -4.64 4.13
N THR A 167 19.73 -4.98 5.13
CA THR A 167 20.01 -4.14 6.31
C THR A 167 20.78 -2.87 5.92
N THR A 168 20.05 -1.81 5.61
CA THR A 168 20.58 -0.49 5.31
C THR A 168 20.35 0.42 6.51
N SER A 169 21.34 1.27 6.84
CA SER A 169 21.16 2.31 7.87
C SER A 169 20.51 3.54 7.24
N GLU A 170 19.28 3.85 7.60
CA GLU A 170 18.53 4.97 7.04
C GLU A 170 18.35 6.12 8.04
N LYS A 171 17.99 7.30 7.55
CA LYS A 171 17.58 8.43 8.40
C LYS A 171 16.05 8.44 8.53
N CYS A 172 15.55 7.76 9.55
CA CYS A 172 14.12 7.72 9.85
C CYS A 172 13.64 9.01 10.53
N VAL A 173 12.33 9.29 10.43
CA VAL A 173 11.62 10.13 11.40
C VAL A 173 11.58 9.40 12.75
N ASN A 174 11.58 10.13 13.87
CA ASN A 174 11.26 9.51 15.15
C ASN A 174 9.78 9.14 15.15
N PHE A 175 9.47 7.85 15.19
CA PHE A 175 8.10 7.36 15.07
C PHE A 175 7.35 7.42 16.41
N ASP A 176 8.08 7.41 17.53
CA ASP A 176 7.49 7.50 18.87
C ASP A 176 6.82 8.88 19.08
N ASP A 177 7.45 9.96 18.62
CA ASP A 177 6.88 11.32 18.63
C ASP A 177 5.56 11.40 17.84
N LEU A 178 5.44 10.62 16.75
CA LEU A 178 4.21 10.56 15.93
C LEU A 178 3.12 9.70 16.61
N LEU A 179 3.51 8.63 17.28
CA LEU A 179 2.61 7.77 18.05
C LEU A 179 2.02 8.52 19.25
N GLU A 180 2.87 9.18 20.04
CA GLU A 180 2.47 10.01 21.19
C GLU A 180 1.46 11.08 20.78
N PHE A 181 1.77 11.86 19.74
CA PHE A 181 0.85 12.86 19.19
C PHE A 181 -0.51 12.26 18.79
N ASN A 182 -0.51 11.11 18.09
CA ASN A 182 -1.76 10.48 17.68
C ASN A 182 -2.55 9.91 18.89
N ASP A 183 -1.87 9.34 19.89
CA ASP A 183 -2.51 8.71 21.04
C ASP A 183 -3.10 9.74 22.01
N GLU A 184 -2.45 10.91 22.18
CA GLU A 184 -3.07 12.08 22.79
C GLU A 184 -4.42 12.43 22.14
N TRP A 185 -4.50 12.41 20.81
CA TRP A 185 -5.73 12.70 20.09
C TRP A 185 -6.78 11.60 20.20
N LYS A 186 -6.40 10.32 20.24
CA LYS A 186 -7.32 9.21 20.56
C LYS A 186 -7.96 9.42 21.94
N GLU A 187 -7.16 9.76 22.94
CA GLU A 187 -7.62 10.00 24.31
C GLU A 187 -8.52 11.24 24.43
N ARG A 188 -8.23 12.32 23.70
CA ARG A 188 -9.10 13.51 23.59
C ARG A 188 -10.41 13.23 22.83
N MET A 189 -10.43 12.19 21.99
CA MET A 189 -11.53 11.83 21.08
C MET A 189 -12.14 10.46 21.40
N LYS A 190 -12.30 10.09 22.68
CA LYS A 190 -12.92 8.81 23.10
C LYS A 190 -14.29 8.49 22.50
N HIS A 191 -15.04 9.50 22.06
CA HIS A 191 -16.28 9.34 21.30
C HIS A 191 -16.11 9.70 19.80
N LYS A 192 -14.97 9.34 19.19
CA LYS A 192 -14.60 9.75 17.81
C LYS A 192 -15.68 9.46 16.78
N PHE A 193 -16.31 8.29 16.84
CA PHE A 193 -17.34 7.88 15.88
C PHE A 193 -18.59 8.75 16.04
N THR A 194 -19.14 8.84 17.25
CA THR A 194 -20.29 9.71 17.55
C THR A 194 -20.02 11.17 17.17
N ARG A 195 -18.81 11.68 17.45
CA ARG A 195 -18.40 13.05 17.06
C ARG A 195 -18.33 13.21 15.55
N TRP A 196 -17.71 12.28 14.83
CA TRP A 196 -17.58 12.31 13.37
C TRP A 196 -18.95 12.23 12.68
N SER A 197 -19.79 11.27 13.07
CA SER A 197 -21.16 11.11 12.55
C SER A 197 -22.10 12.26 12.95
N SER A 198 -21.75 13.06 13.97
CA SER A 198 -22.51 14.26 14.36
C SER A 198 -22.12 15.54 13.61
N VAL A 199 -21.12 15.51 12.73
CA VAL A 199 -20.74 16.69 11.93
C VAL A 199 -21.86 17.00 10.94
N PRO A 200 -22.55 18.15 11.03
CA PRO A 200 -23.68 18.45 10.15
C PRO A 200 -23.19 18.78 8.73
N ARG A 201 -23.86 18.24 7.71
CA ARG A 201 -23.73 18.71 6.33
C ARG A 201 -24.33 20.13 6.24
N PRO A 202 -23.63 21.11 5.66
CA PRO A 202 -24.23 22.42 5.39
C PRO A 202 -25.46 22.30 4.47
N ASP A 203 -26.49 23.12 4.69
CA ASP A 203 -27.69 23.17 3.86
C ASP A 203 -28.10 24.65 3.64
N PRO A 204 -28.02 25.18 2.40
CA PRO A 204 -27.44 24.57 1.21
C PRO A 204 -25.91 24.46 1.32
N ASN A 205 -25.32 23.42 0.73
CA ASN A 205 -23.87 23.35 0.52
C ASN A 205 -23.52 23.73 -0.93
N PRO A 206 -22.94 24.91 -1.18
CA PRO A 206 -22.54 25.33 -2.53
C PRO A 206 -21.22 24.71 -3.01
N PHE A 207 -20.51 23.94 -2.16
CA PHE A 207 -19.18 23.39 -2.44
C PHE A 207 -19.19 21.86 -2.40
N GLU A 208 -20.00 21.25 -3.25
CA GLU A 208 -20.06 19.79 -3.41
C GLU A 208 -19.21 19.33 -4.59
N LEU A 209 -18.34 18.35 -4.35
CA LEU A 209 -17.65 17.65 -5.41
C LEU A 209 -18.64 16.67 -6.06
N PRO A 210 -18.74 16.63 -7.41
CA PRO A 210 -19.52 15.61 -8.08
C PRO A 210 -18.92 14.21 -7.79
N PRO A 211 -19.72 13.14 -7.87
CA PRO A 211 -19.17 11.79 -7.83
C PRO A 211 -18.13 11.62 -8.96
N PRO A 212 -17.06 10.82 -8.76
CA PRO A 212 -16.04 10.65 -9.79
C PRO A 212 -16.67 10.17 -11.11
N PRO A 213 -16.26 10.70 -12.28
CA PRO A 213 -16.71 10.16 -13.56
C PRO A 213 -16.40 8.67 -13.63
N ASP A 214 -17.30 7.89 -14.25
CA ASP A 214 -17.24 6.43 -14.34
C ASP A 214 -17.22 5.65 -13.00
N ALA A 215 -17.42 6.32 -11.85
CA ALA A 215 -17.70 5.64 -10.59
C ALA A 215 -18.93 4.73 -10.77
N PRO A 216 -18.88 3.44 -10.38
CA PRO A 216 -20.08 2.62 -10.32
C PRO A 216 -21.08 3.32 -9.39
N LEU A 217 -22.24 3.68 -9.95
CA LEU A 217 -23.34 4.15 -9.12
C LEU A 217 -23.68 3.04 -8.16
N ILE A 218 -23.43 3.31 -6.90
CA ILE A 218 -23.92 2.55 -5.77
C ILE A 218 -25.46 2.49 -5.97
N THR A 219 -26.04 1.32 -6.27
CA THR A 219 -27.47 1.07 -6.63
C THR A 219 -28.18 0.11 -5.67
N GLU A 220 -29.50 0.13 -5.46
CA GLU A 220 -30.32 -0.82 -4.64
C GLU A 220 -30.04 -2.28 -4.98
N LYS A 221 -29.53 -2.53 -6.19
CA LYS A 221 -29.03 -3.83 -6.67
C LYS A 221 -27.61 -4.20 -6.17
N THR A 222 -26.95 -3.33 -5.42
CA THR A 222 -25.57 -3.48 -4.89
C THR A 222 -25.55 -3.81 -3.38
N LYS A 223 -26.62 -4.44 -2.86
CA LYS A 223 -27.02 -4.47 -1.42
C LYS A 223 -25.99 -4.98 -0.40
N TRP A 224 -25.96 -4.26 0.73
CA TRP A 224 -25.36 -4.58 2.03
C TRP A 224 -26.26 -3.93 3.12
N ALA A 225 -26.40 -4.40 4.36
CA ALA A 225 -25.93 -5.65 4.98
C ALA A 225 -27.08 -6.33 5.79
N TRP A 226 -26.79 -7.44 6.47
CA TRP A 226 -27.77 -8.21 7.28
C TRP A 226 -28.12 -7.52 8.60
N ILE A 227 -29.40 -7.42 8.95
CA ILE A 227 -29.88 -6.94 10.26
C ILE A 227 -30.32 -8.13 11.09
N ASN A 228 -29.79 -8.24 12.31
CA ASN A 228 -30.07 -9.32 13.26
C ASN A 228 -31.32 -8.99 14.12
N ASP A 229 -32.46 -8.82 13.46
CA ASP A 229 -33.77 -9.00 14.11
C ASP A 229 -34.37 -10.35 13.74
N SER A 230 -35.34 -10.82 14.53
CA SER A 230 -35.93 -12.16 14.43
C SER A 230 -36.75 -12.41 13.16
N SER A 231 -36.82 -11.48 12.21
CA SER A 231 -37.52 -11.61 10.92
C SER A 231 -36.60 -11.81 9.70
N GLY A 232 -35.30 -11.51 9.81
CA GLY A 232 -34.29 -11.88 8.80
C GLY A 232 -34.55 -11.38 7.36
N GLY A 233 -34.63 -10.06 7.16
CA GLY A 233 -34.91 -9.45 5.85
C GLY A 233 -34.07 -8.21 5.51
N TRP A 234 -34.11 -7.78 4.24
CA TRP A 234 -33.36 -6.63 3.72
C TRP A 234 -34.27 -5.42 3.47
N VAL A 235 -34.19 -4.36 4.30
CA VAL A 235 -35.11 -3.20 4.21
C VAL A 235 -34.34 -1.86 4.18
N PRO A 236 -34.58 -0.96 3.20
CA PRO A 236 -34.12 0.43 3.26
C PRO A 236 -35.04 1.26 4.17
N VAL A 237 -34.49 2.23 4.90
CA VAL A 237 -35.25 2.94 5.95
C VAL A 237 -35.63 4.38 5.58
N GLU A 238 -34.93 5.08 4.67
CA GLU A 238 -35.38 6.34 4.04
C GLU A 238 -34.48 6.75 2.83
N PRO A 239 -34.95 7.65 1.91
CA PRO A 239 -34.20 8.08 0.73
C PRO A 239 -32.99 8.99 1.04
N ILE A 240 -31.87 8.80 0.32
CA ILE A 240 -30.76 9.77 0.31
C ILE A 240 -31.19 11.01 -0.47
N ARG A 241 -31.15 12.16 0.21
CA ARG A 241 -31.44 13.48 -0.38
C ARG A 241 -30.48 13.78 -1.55
N GLY A 242 -31.02 14.03 -2.74
CA GLY A 242 -30.30 14.19 -4.01
C GLY A 242 -30.14 12.91 -4.86
N PHE A 243 -30.67 11.77 -4.40
CA PHE A 243 -30.65 10.48 -5.10
C PHE A 243 -32.06 9.84 -5.18
N GLU A 244 -33.12 10.63 -5.07
CA GLU A 244 -34.51 10.18 -4.89
C GLU A 244 -35.03 9.24 -6.00
N ASP A 245 -34.56 9.43 -7.25
CA ASP A 245 -34.95 8.64 -8.42
C ASP A 245 -33.85 7.62 -8.84
N ARG A 246 -32.88 7.35 -7.97
CA ARG A 246 -31.77 6.44 -8.24
C ARG A 246 -31.72 5.39 -7.14
N GLU A 247 -31.80 4.13 -7.56
CA GLU A 247 -31.39 3.00 -6.73
C GLU A 247 -30.03 3.32 -6.03
N TYR A 248 -29.82 2.97 -4.73
CA TYR A 248 -28.49 2.92 -4.05
C TYR A 248 -28.25 1.81 -3.00
N CYS A 249 -26.96 1.46 -2.81
CA CYS A 249 -26.29 0.20 -2.42
C CYS A 249 -25.12 0.30 -1.40
N LEU A 250 -25.30 0.99 -0.27
CA LEU A 250 -24.19 1.35 0.60
C LEU A 250 -23.68 0.17 1.45
N GLY A 251 -22.47 -0.29 1.12
CA GLY A 251 -21.66 -1.17 1.96
C GLY A 251 -21.50 -0.62 3.38
N ASN A 252 -21.44 -1.50 4.38
CA ASN A 252 -21.01 -1.12 5.71
C ASN A 252 -19.48 -0.91 5.68
N ILE A 253 -19.08 0.33 5.34
CA ILE A 253 -17.70 0.86 5.35
C ILE A 253 -17.40 1.44 6.74
N ASP A 254 -17.99 0.86 7.79
CA ASP A 254 -17.70 1.19 9.16
C ASP A 254 -16.44 0.42 9.61
N GLY A 255 -15.41 1.17 10.03
CA GLY A 255 -14.22 0.64 10.70
C GLY A 255 -14.50 0.10 12.10
N SER A 256 -15.63 -0.58 12.27
CA SER A 256 -16.11 -1.28 13.46
C SER A 256 -15.35 -2.59 13.66
N ALA A 257 -14.07 -2.45 13.99
CA ALA A 257 -13.30 -3.51 14.64
C ALA A 257 -12.74 -2.98 15.96
N ILE A 258 -12.58 -3.88 16.93
CA ILE A 258 -12.01 -3.66 18.27
C ILE A 258 -13.00 -3.04 19.30
N GLU A 259 -14.02 -3.81 19.66
CA GLU A 259 -14.09 -4.32 21.04
C GLU A 259 -14.16 -5.86 20.95
N GLY A 260 -13.45 -6.55 21.83
CA GLY A 260 -12.84 -7.85 21.54
C GLY A 260 -13.76 -9.05 21.30
N THR A 261 -13.29 -9.96 20.45
CA THR A 261 -13.03 -11.39 20.79
C THR A 261 -12.07 -11.97 19.74
N GLY A 262 -10.83 -12.25 20.14
CA GLY A 262 -10.04 -13.29 19.48
C GLY A 262 -10.56 -14.67 19.91
N PRO A 263 -10.21 -15.77 19.21
CA PRO A 263 -10.63 -17.11 19.59
C PRO A 263 -9.84 -17.63 20.80
N ASP A 264 -10.17 -17.15 22.00
CA ASP A 264 -9.74 -17.69 23.29
C ASP A 264 -10.78 -17.33 24.37
N SER A 265 -11.89 -18.09 24.43
CA SER A 265 -12.80 -18.12 25.60
C SER A 265 -13.83 -19.26 25.57
N SER A 266 -13.37 -20.52 25.46
CA SER A 266 -14.01 -21.71 26.08
C SER A 266 -13.17 -22.96 25.84
#